data_AF-A0AA38YLB0-F1
#
_entry.id   AF-A0AA38YLB0-F1
#
_cell.length_a   1.000
_cell.length_b   1.000
_cell.length_c   1.000
_cell.angle_alpha   90.00
_cell.angle_beta   90.00
_cell.angle_gamma   90.00
#
_symmetry.space_group_name_H-M   'P 1'
#
loop_
_entity.id
_entity.type
_entity.pdbx_description
1 polymer ?
#
loop_
_entity_poly.entity_id
_entity_poly.type
_entity_poly.pdbx_seq_one_letter_code
_entity_poly.pdbx_strand_id
1 'polypeptide(L)'
;MEEHKVRYLLRLLGSRTPEKGGQAEELMSQVHHATLLEDLEEAMRELEQKTRRRYSEAFDIDSNDFVQMMVIDGCFVLELLRLYHKFEKEKNVDDPIFATRWMLRTLQRDLLKLENQLPFFVLEKLFELITMAEDPPLIDLVLTFFDPLLPRKNIKGMLNPEGEFDHMLEVFRSTFLSSLKQNITPGSEQLKISVNIPLVQERQLVHSVTELEEAGVELKKREDCDLLDISFQGGVLKIPPLYIDDNTAPLFLNFVAYEQCEDGKPFFTNFLMFFESLINSSADVEILHKNGIINHVLGSDQDVADLFNKLGREVVYDLDECYLSQQIKGVNNYCKAYYASKWRVWFTNLKHDYFSSPWTFFSLLAAIALLLLTTAQTYYTVYAYYMPS
;
A
#
# COMPACT_ATOMS: atom_id res chain seq x y z
N MET A 1 -1.06 -26.31 -9.14
CA MET A 1 -0.48 -25.13 -9.80
C MET A 1 0.41 -25.56 -10.96
N GLU A 2 1.39 -26.45 -10.72
CA GLU A 2 2.29 -26.98 -11.77
C GLU A 2 1.57 -27.57 -13.00
N GLU A 3 0.49 -28.34 -12.82
CA GLU A 3 -0.31 -28.85 -13.94
C GLU A 3 -0.90 -27.74 -14.83
N HIS A 4 -1.28 -26.60 -14.23
CA HIS A 4 -1.77 -25.45 -14.99
C HIS A 4 -0.64 -24.76 -15.77
N LYS A 5 0.55 -24.65 -15.18
CA LYS A 5 1.73 -24.07 -15.85
C LYS A 5 2.09 -24.87 -17.10
N VAL A 6 2.19 -26.19 -16.96
CA VAL A 6 2.44 -27.10 -18.10
C VAL A 6 1.33 -27.01 -19.15
N ARG A 7 0.05 -26.98 -18.72
CA ARG A 7 -1.08 -26.82 -19.65
C ARG A 7 -1.00 -25.52 -20.44
N TYR A 8 -0.61 -24.42 -19.79
CA TYR A 8 -0.50 -23.11 -20.41
C TYR A 8 0.67 -23.06 -21.39
N LEU A 9 1.81 -23.65 -21.03
CA LEU A 9 2.93 -23.80 -21.95
C LEU A 9 2.51 -24.59 -23.19
N LEU A 10 1.86 -25.75 -23.02
CA LEU A 10 1.36 -26.56 -24.15
C LEU A 10 0.33 -25.82 -25.00
N ARG A 11 -0.53 -24.99 -24.39
CA ARG A 11 -1.50 -24.15 -25.11
C ARG A 11 -0.82 -23.06 -25.93
N LEU A 12 0.18 -22.40 -25.35
CA LEU A 12 0.97 -21.38 -26.04
C LEU A 12 1.71 -21.98 -27.23
N LEU A 13 2.29 -23.17 -27.06
CA LEU A 13 2.88 -23.94 -28.16
C LEU A 13 1.81 -24.28 -29.20
N GLY A 14 0.71 -24.95 -28.81
CA GLY A 14 -0.31 -25.49 -29.72
C GLY A 14 -1.20 -24.46 -30.44
N SER A 15 -1.45 -23.29 -29.85
CA SER A 15 -2.26 -22.21 -30.46
C SER A 15 -1.65 -21.60 -31.73
N ARG A 16 -0.38 -21.92 -32.04
CA ARG A 16 0.29 -21.58 -33.30
C ARG A 16 -0.04 -22.51 -34.47
N THR A 17 -0.93 -23.49 -34.29
CA THR A 17 -1.32 -24.43 -35.36
C THR A 17 -2.67 -24.06 -35.98
N PRO A 18 -2.80 -24.03 -37.32
CA PRO A 18 -4.13 -23.98 -37.96
C PRO A 18 -4.85 -25.33 -37.76
N GLU A 19 -6.12 -25.28 -37.35
CA GLU A 19 -6.92 -26.44 -36.86
C GLU A 19 -7.21 -27.58 -37.87
N LYS A 20 -6.57 -27.65 -39.05
CA LYS A 20 -6.85 -28.73 -40.02
C LYS A 20 -5.65 -29.12 -40.86
N GLY A 21 -5.05 -30.28 -40.58
CA GLY A 21 -4.28 -31.00 -41.60
C GLY A 21 -3.68 -32.34 -41.17
N GLY A 22 -3.23 -33.09 -42.18
CA GLY A 22 -2.75 -34.47 -42.06
C GLY A 22 -1.34 -34.60 -41.45
N GLN A 23 -0.81 -35.83 -41.44
CA GLN A 23 0.47 -36.20 -40.78
C GLN A 23 1.66 -35.27 -41.04
N ALA A 24 1.76 -34.64 -42.20
CA ALA A 24 2.85 -33.71 -42.52
C ALA A 24 2.74 -32.36 -41.78
N GLU A 25 1.52 -31.85 -41.57
CA GLU A 25 1.29 -30.62 -40.80
C GLU A 25 1.47 -30.85 -39.30
N GLU A 26 1.09 -32.03 -38.81
CA GLU A 26 1.34 -32.45 -37.42
C GLU A 26 2.84 -32.57 -37.12
N LEU A 27 3.62 -33.15 -38.05
CA LEU A 27 5.08 -33.23 -37.92
C LEU A 27 5.73 -31.84 -37.96
N MET A 28 5.26 -30.95 -38.85
CA MET A 28 5.77 -29.57 -38.95
C MET A 28 5.43 -28.74 -37.70
N SER A 29 4.26 -28.96 -37.10
CA SER A 29 3.86 -28.36 -35.82
C SER A 29 4.76 -28.83 -34.68
N GLN A 30 5.03 -30.13 -34.57
CA GLN A 30 5.92 -30.69 -33.55
C GLN A 30 7.34 -30.13 -33.66
N VAL A 31 7.87 -30.04 -34.90
CA VAL A 31 9.18 -29.44 -35.15
C VAL A 31 9.18 -27.96 -34.75
N HIS A 32 8.14 -27.20 -35.12
CA HIS A 32 8.04 -25.78 -34.73
C HIS A 32 7.96 -25.59 -33.21
N HIS A 33 7.23 -26.44 -32.48
CA HIS A 33 7.17 -26.38 -31.02
C HIS A 33 8.52 -26.68 -30.37
N ALA A 34 9.25 -27.67 -30.89
CA ALA A 34 10.59 -27.98 -30.41
C ALA A 34 11.55 -26.81 -30.65
N THR A 35 11.53 -26.21 -31.84
CA THR A 35 12.36 -25.03 -32.14
C THR A 35 12.03 -23.84 -31.25
N LEU A 36 10.75 -23.54 -31.04
CA LEU A 36 10.36 -22.44 -30.15
C LEU A 36 10.78 -22.70 -28.70
N LEU A 37 10.66 -23.93 -28.21
CA LEU A 37 11.09 -24.27 -26.85
C LEU A 37 12.61 -24.10 -26.71
N GLU A 38 13.38 -24.55 -27.70
CA GLU A 38 14.83 -24.34 -27.76
C GLU A 38 15.19 -22.84 -27.76
N ASP A 39 14.47 -22.02 -28.55
CA ASP A 39 14.68 -20.57 -28.60
C ASP A 39 14.39 -19.90 -27.25
N LEU A 40 13.33 -20.34 -26.55
CA LEU A 40 12.98 -19.83 -25.22
C LEU A 40 14.03 -20.24 -24.16
N GLU A 41 14.46 -21.50 -24.18
CA GLU A 41 15.49 -22.00 -23.27
C GLU A 41 16.83 -21.29 -23.49
N GLU A 42 17.24 -21.10 -24.73
CA GLU A 42 18.49 -20.40 -25.04
C GLU A 42 18.43 -18.93 -24.60
N ALA A 43 17.32 -18.23 -24.86
CA ALA A 43 17.13 -16.86 -24.38
C ALA A 43 17.18 -16.76 -22.85
N MET A 44 16.62 -17.73 -22.13
CA MET A 44 16.69 -17.78 -20.67
C MET A 44 18.09 -18.14 -20.15
N ARG A 45 18.82 -18.99 -20.88
CA ARG A 45 20.22 -19.31 -20.58
C ARG A 45 21.11 -18.08 -20.71
N GLU A 46 20.92 -17.26 -21.74
CA GLU A 46 21.62 -15.99 -21.91
C GLU A 46 21.34 -15.00 -20.76
N LEU A 47 20.09 -14.98 -20.28
CA LEU A 47 19.65 -14.08 -19.21
C LEU A 47 19.90 -14.61 -17.78
N GLU A 48 20.31 -15.87 -17.63
CA GLU A 48 20.38 -16.56 -16.33
C GLU A 48 21.16 -15.76 -15.29
N GLN A 49 22.40 -15.38 -15.59
CA GLN A 49 23.26 -14.69 -14.62
C GLN A 49 22.68 -13.33 -14.20
N LYS A 50 22.08 -12.59 -15.15
CA LYS A 50 21.43 -11.31 -14.87
C LYS A 50 20.21 -11.52 -13.98
N THR A 51 19.43 -12.58 -14.25
CA THR A 51 18.21 -12.93 -13.51
C THR A 51 18.54 -13.37 -12.08
N ARG A 52 19.52 -14.26 -11.89
CA ARG A 52 19.94 -14.69 -10.55
C ARG A 52 20.40 -13.54 -9.66
N ARG A 53 21.06 -12.52 -10.23
CA ARG A 53 21.50 -11.32 -9.50
C ARG A 53 20.35 -10.42 -9.03
N ARG A 54 19.12 -10.62 -9.51
CA ARG A 54 17.94 -9.89 -9.03
C ARG A 54 17.36 -10.45 -7.74
N TYR A 55 17.75 -11.67 -7.36
CA TYR A 55 17.32 -12.27 -6.10
C TYR A 55 18.40 -12.05 -5.03
N SER A 56 17.98 -11.66 -3.84
CA SER A 56 18.87 -11.39 -2.69
C SER A 56 19.48 -12.66 -2.11
N GLU A 57 18.77 -13.78 -2.20
CA GLU A 57 19.20 -15.07 -1.68
C GLU A 57 19.95 -15.88 -2.74
N ALA A 58 21.07 -16.47 -2.34
CA ALA A 58 21.74 -17.47 -3.15
C ALA A 58 20.99 -18.81 -3.00
N PHE A 59 20.46 -19.32 -4.10
CA PHE A 59 19.80 -20.62 -4.15
C PHE A 59 20.63 -21.64 -4.93
N ASP A 60 20.69 -22.86 -4.41
CA ASP A 60 21.41 -23.99 -4.98
C ASP A 60 20.53 -24.74 -5.98
N ILE A 61 20.24 -24.09 -7.10
CA ILE A 61 19.52 -24.66 -8.25
C ILE A 61 20.48 -24.67 -9.42
N ASP A 62 20.63 -25.80 -10.11
CA ASP A 62 21.50 -25.89 -11.29
C ASP A 62 20.97 -25.02 -12.45
N SER A 63 21.81 -24.82 -13.45
CA SER A 63 21.52 -23.91 -14.56
C SER A 63 20.34 -24.39 -15.41
N ASN A 64 20.23 -25.71 -15.67
CA ASN A 64 19.16 -26.23 -16.52
C ASN A 64 17.82 -26.14 -15.80
N ASP A 65 17.76 -26.56 -14.53
CA ASP A 65 16.52 -26.49 -13.74
C ASP A 65 16.05 -25.04 -13.58
N PHE A 66 16.99 -24.09 -13.38
CA PHE A 66 16.66 -22.67 -13.30
C PHE A 66 16.12 -22.12 -14.61
N VAL A 67 16.76 -22.44 -15.73
CA VAL A 67 16.31 -22.02 -17.07
C VAL A 67 14.92 -22.57 -17.35
N GLN A 68 14.69 -23.86 -17.08
CA GLN A 68 13.40 -24.49 -17.28
C GLN A 68 12.31 -23.85 -16.41
N MET A 69 12.62 -23.55 -15.14
CA MET A 69 11.71 -22.85 -14.24
C MET A 69 11.33 -21.46 -14.78
N MET A 70 12.29 -20.67 -15.28
CA MET A 70 12.02 -19.35 -15.86
C MET A 70 11.15 -19.43 -17.12
N VAL A 71 11.40 -20.40 -18.01
CA VAL A 71 10.57 -20.61 -19.20
C VAL A 71 9.14 -20.98 -18.81
N ILE A 72 8.97 -21.98 -17.94
CA ILE A 72 7.65 -22.48 -17.54
C ILE A 72 6.85 -21.39 -16.83
N ASP A 73 7.45 -20.72 -15.85
CA ASP A 73 6.76 -19.71 -15.04
C ASP A 73 6.48 -18.44 -15.85
N GLY A 74 7.44 -17.99 -16.66
CA GLY A 74 7.27 -16.84 -17.54
C GLY A 74 6.21 -17.08 -18.61
N CYS A 75 6.23 -18.22 -19.29
CA CYS A 75 5.21 -18.57 -20.28
C CYS A 75 3.82 -18.73 -19.64
N PHE A 76 3.73 -19.32 -18.44
CA PHE A 76 2.47 -19.39 -17.71
C PHE A 76 1.90 -18.00 -17.43
N VAL A 77 2.71 -17.08 -16.91
CA VAL A 77 2.29 -15.70 -16.64
C VAL A 77 1.81 -15.02 -17.93
N LEU A 78 2.61 -15.06 -18.99
CA LEU A 78 2.26 -14.37 -20.24
C LEU A 78 0.97 -14.91 -20.89
N GLU A 79 0.79 -16.23 -20.92
CA GLU A 79 -0.42 -16.84 -21.46
C GLU A 79 -1.64 -16.53 -20.57
N LEU A 80 -1.47 -16.48 -19.24
CA LEU A 80 -2.53 -16.05 -18.32
C LEU A 80 -2.98 -14.62 -18.56
N LEU A 81 -2.03 -13.70 -18.75
CA LEU A 81 -2.33 -12.30 -19.05
C LEU A 81 -3.11 -12.17 -20.38
N ARG A 82 -2.69 -12.90 -21.42
CA ARG A 82 -3.38 -12.92 -22.72
C ARG A 82 -4.80 -13.47 -22.63
N LEU A 83 -4.96 -14.61 -21.97
CA LEU A 83 -6.27 -15.24 -21.83
C LEU A 83 -7.22 -14.38 -21.01
N TYR A 84 -6.72 -13.71 -19.96
CA TYR A 84 -7.53 -12.77 -19.20
C TYR A 84 -7.97 -11.58 -20.05
N HIS A 85 -7.07 -11.01 -20.85
CA HIS A 85 -7.43 -9.92 -21.76
C HIS A 85 -8.48 -10.33 -22.80
N LYS A 86 -8.38 -11.56 -23.32
CA LYS A 86 -9.42 -12.15 -24.18
C LYS A 86 -10.74 -12.34 -23.42
N PHE A 87 -10.68 -12.84 -22.19
CA PHE A 87 -11.83 -13.03 -21.32
C PHE A 87 -12.57 -11.70 -21.04
N GLU A 88 -11.85 -10.61 -20.77
CA GLU A 88 -12.45 -9.28 -20.59
C GLU A 88 -13.17 -8.78 -21.86
N LYS A 89 -12.56 -8.99 -23.04
CA LYS A 89 -13.14 -8.55 -24.32
C LYS A 89 -14.34 -9.38 -24.76
N GLU A 90 -14.22 -10.70 -24.71
CA GLU A 90 -15.17 -11.63 -25.34
C GLU A 90 -16.13 -12.28 -24.34
N LYS A 91 -15.84 -12.19 -23.03
CA LYS A 91 -16.58 -12.82 -21.93
C LYS A 91 -16.79 -14.33 -22.07
N ASN A 92 -16.02 -14.97 -22.95
CA ASN A 92 -16.15 -16.38 -23.28
C ASN A 92 -14.77 -16.99 -23.52
N VAL A 93 -14.13 -17.44 -22.44
CA VAL A 93 -12.90 -18.22 -22.49
C VAL A 93 -13.14 -19.49 -21.69
N ASP A 94 -13.07 -20.62 -22.38
CA ASP A 94 -13.12 -21.94 -21.75
C ASP A 94 -11.75 -22.25 -21.14
N ASP A 95 -11.54 -21.80 -19.91
CA ASP A 95 -10.41 -22.22 -19.08
C ASP A 95 -10.87 -22.43 -17.62
N PRO A 96 -10.49 -23.54 -16.97
CA PRO A 96 -10.78 -23.82 -15.56
C PRO A 96 -10.40 -22.69 -14.57
N ILE A 97 -9.35 -21.91 -14.88
CA ILE A 97 -8.92 -20.77 -14.06
C ILE A 97 -9.98 -19.65 -14.05
N PHE A 98 -10.60 -19.35 -15.19
CA PHE A 98 -11.65 -18.33 -15.27
C PHE A 98 -13.04 -18.86 -14.89
N ALA A 99 -13.26 -20.17 -15.00
CA ALA A 99 -14.47 -20.81 -14.50
C ALA A 99 -14.56 -20.76 -12.96
N THR A 100 -13.42 -20.67 -12.28
CA THR A 100 -13.32 -20.73 -10.81
C THR A 100 -13.05 -19.34 -10.22
N ARG A 101 -14.11 -18.66 -9.75
CA ARG A 101 -14.04 -17.25 -9.28
C ARG A 101 -12.92 -16.95 -8.27
N TRP A 102 -12.68 -17.85 -7.32
CA TRP A 102 -11.66 -17.64 -6.28
C TRP A 102 -10.23 -17.87 -6.80
N MET A 103 -10.05 -18.66 -7.85
CA MET A 103 -8.73 -19.03 -8.37
C MET A 103 -8.05 -17.83 -9.03
N LEU A 104 -8.78 -17.09 -9.87
CA LEU A 104 -8.26 -15.87 -10.49
C LEU A 104 -7.80 -14.83 -9.46
N ARG A 105 -8.62 -14.57 -8.44
CA ARG A 105 -8.26 -13.63 -7.36
C ARG A 105 -7.01 -14.08 -6.59
N THR A 106 -6.89 -15.38 -6.36
CA THR A 106 -5.71 -15.96 -5.70
C THR A 106 -4.46 -15.77 -6.55
N LEU A 107 -4.54 -16.07 -7.86
CA LEU A 107 -3.42 -15.87 -8.78
C LEU A 107 -3.03 -14.39 -8.90
N GLN A 108 -3.99 -13.47 -8.98
CA GLN A 108 -3.73 -12.03 -8.99
C GLN A 108 -2.94 -11.59 -7.74
N ARG A 109 -3.31 -12.09 -6.57
CA ARG A 109 -2.62 -11.78 -5.31
C ARG A 109 -1.23 -12.41 -5.27
N ASP A 110 -1.12 -13.68 -5.63
CA ASP A 110 0.16 -14.40 -5.60
C ASP A 110 1.18 -13.82 -6.58
N LEU A 111 0.75 -13.35 -7.77
CA LEU A 111 1.63 -12.73 -8.76
C LEU A 111 2.06 -11.30 -8.40
N LEU A 112 1.45 -10.67 -7.39
CA LEU A 112 1.87 -9.38 -6.84
C LEU A 112 2.59 -9.51 -5.49
N LYS A 113 2.85 -10.73 -5.01
CA LYS A 113 3.69 -10.90 -3.84
C LYS A 113 5.13 -10.58 -4.17
N LEU A 114 5.79 -9.77 -3.35
CA LEU A 114 7.20 -9.38 -3.54
C LEU A 114 8.13 -10.60 -3.60
N GLU A 115 7.87 -11.61 -2.78
CA GLU A 115 8.61 -12.88 -2.76
C GLU A 115 8.39 -13.76 -4.01
N ASN A 116 7.39 -13.45 -4.83
CA ASN A 116 6.98 -14.25 -5.99
C ASN A 116 6.98 -13.40 -7.28
N GLN A 117 8.02 -12.59 -7.46
CA GLN A 117 8.19 -11.76 -8.66
C GLN A 117 9.16 -12.42 -9.65
N LEU A 118 8.78 -12.39 -10.93
CA LEU A 118 9.72 -12.60 -12.04
C LEU A 118 10.27 -11.23 -12.47
N PRO A 119 11.59 -11.12 -12.75
CA PRO A 119 12.13 -9.89 -13.30
C PRO A 119 11.43 -9.52 -14.61
N PHE A 120 11.03 -8.26 -14.76
CA PHE A 120 10.19 -7.83 -15.89
C PHE A 120 10.89 -8.07 -17.23
N PHE A 121 12.20 -7.85 -17.32
CA PHE A 121 12.98 -8.11 -18.53
C PHE A 121 12.97 -9.58 -18.99
N VAL A 122 12.72 -10.53 -18.07
CA VAL A 122 12.50 -11.94 -18.43
C VAL A 122 11.17 -12.08 -19.16
N LEU A 123 10.12 -11.46 -18.62
CA LEU A 123 8.79 -11.45 -19.24
C LEU A 123 8.82 -10.72 -20.58
N GLU A 124 9.53 -9.60 -20.70
CA GLU A 124 9.71 -8.88 -21.97
C GLU A 124 10.39 -9.76 -23.01
N LYS A 125 11.51 -10.40 -22.64
CA LYS A 125 12.26 -11.25 -23.58
C LYS A 125 11.44 -12.44 -24.04
N LEU A 126 10.76 -13.12 -23.13
CA LEU A 126 9.87 -14.22 -23.47
C LEU A 126 8.72 -13.71 -24.34
N PHE A 127 8.11 -12.57 -23.98
CA PHE A 127 7.03 -11.95 -24.73
C PHE A 127 7.46 -11.64 -26.16
N GLU A 128 8.62 -11.05 -26.40
CA GLU A 128 9.16 -10.80 -27.75
C GLU A 128 9.20 -12.06 -28.64
N LEU A 129 9.59 -13.21 -28.07
CA LEU A 129 9.68 -14.48 -28.79
C LEU A 129 8.30 -15.09 -29.06
N ILE A 130 7.35 -14.88 -28.15
CA ILE A 130 6.02 -15.46 -28.24
C ILE A 130 4.97 -14.53 -28.87
N THR A 131 5.27 -13.23 -29.02
CA THR A 131 4.30 -12.18 -29.38
C THR A 131 3.72 -12.36 -30.77
N MET A 132 2.45 -11.96 -30.94
CA MET A 132 1.74 -11.94 -32.21
C MET A 132 1.40 -10.49 -32.59
N ALA A 133 1.22 -10.22 -33.89
CA ALA A 133 0.97 -8.86 -34.39
C ALA A 133 -0.28 -8.16 -33.79
N GLU A 134 -1.20 -8.93 -33.20
CA GLU A 134 -2.45 -8.43 -32.60
C GLU A 134 -2.37 -8.26 -31.08
N ASP A 135 -1.26 -8.67 -30.45
CA ASP A 135 -1.11 -8.58 -29.00
C ASP A 135 -0.96 -7.12 -28.56
N PRO A 136 -1.66 -6.69 -27.49
CA PRO A 136 -1.38 -5.42 -26.83
C PRO A 136 0.04 -5.40 -26.24
N PRO A 137 0.59 -4.21 -25.93
CA PRO A 137 1.81 -4.09 -25.15
C PRO A 137 1.73 -4.90 -23.84
N LEU A 138 2.84 -5.50 -23.43
CA LEU A 138 2.91 -6.33 -22.21
C LEU A 138 2.41 -5.57 -20.97
N ILE A 139 2.75 -4.28 -20.85
CA ILE A 139 2.27 -3.41 -19.77
C ILE A 139 0.74 -3.33 -19.76
N ASP A 140 0.09 -3.18 -20.92
CA ASP A 140 -1.37 -3.12 -21.00
C ASP A 140 -2.02 -4.45 -20.57
N LEU A 141 -1.39 -5.58 -20.89
CA LEU A 141 -1.83 -6.90 -20.46
C LEU A 141 -1.72 -7.03 -18.93
N VAL A 142 -0.58 -6.64 -18.34
CA VAL A 142 -0.35 -6.61 -16.89
C VAL A 142 -1.38 -5.72 -16.18
N LEU A 143 -1.56 -4.49 -16.66
CA LEU A 143 -2.49 -3.54 -16.07
C LEU A 143 -3.94 -4.01 -16.18
N THR A 144 -4.34 -4.59 -17.32
CA THR A 144 -5.67 -5.17 -17.49
C THR A 144 -5.89 -6.32 -16.50
N PHE A 145 -4.89 -7.18 -16.30
CA PHE A 145 -4.98 -8.32 -15.39
C PHE A 145 -5.13 -7.91 -13.92
N PHE A 146 -4.47 -6.84 -13.47
CA PHE A 146 -4.50 -6.42 -12.07
C PHE A 146 -5.51 -5.32 -11.73
N ASP A 147 -6.08 -4.62 -12.73
CA ASP A 147 -7.12 -3.60 -12.53
C ASP A 147 -8.26 -4.04 -11.59
N PRO A 148 -8.79 -5.28 -11.66
CA PRO A 148 -9.84 -5.74 -10.76
C PRO A 148 -9.49 -5.75 -9.27
N LEU A 149 -8.21 -5.67 -8.88
CA LEU A 149 -7.78 -5.60 -7.47
C LEU A 149 -7.98 -4.20 -6.88
N LEU A 150 -7.81 -3.17 -7.71
CA LEU A 150 -8.01 -1.77 -7.36
C LEU A 150 -8.57 -1.03 -8.59
N PRO A 151 -9.88 -1.20 -8.87
CA PRO A 151 -10.48 -0.68 -10.11
C PRO A 151 -10.36 0.82 -10.21
N ARG A 152 -9.82 1.33 -11.32
CA ARG A 152 -9.67 2.77 -11.57
C ARG A 152 -10.08 3.15 -12.98
N LYS A 153 -10.46 4.42 -13.15
CA LYS A 153 -10.73 4.99 -14.46
C LYS A 153 -9.39 5.15 -15.21
N ASN A 154 -9.34 4.70 -16.46
CA ASN A 154 -8.26 5.01 -17.42
C ASN A 154 -6.84 4.56 -17.01
N ILE A 155 -6.66 3.33 -16.50
CA ILE A 155 -5.32 2.79 -16.20
C ILE A 155 -4.45 2.63 -17.46
N LYS A 156 -5.08 2.34 -18.61
CA LYS A 156 -4.38 2.15 -19.89
C LYS A 156 -3.74 3.46 -20.36
N GLY A 157 -2.48 3.38 -20.79
CA GLY A 157 -1.71 4.55 -21.23
C GLY A 157 -1.23 5.47 -20.11
N MET A 158 -1.39 5.09 -18.82
CA MET A 158 -0.81 5.85 -17.70
C MET A 158 0.72 5.72 -17.61
N LEU A 159 1.27 4.65 -18.19
CA LEU A 159 2.70 4.34 -18.18
C LEU A 159 3.25 4.35 -19.60
N ASN A 160 4.53 4.71 -19.72
CA ASN A 160 5.25 4.57 -20.97
C ASN A 160 5.46 3.07 -21.28
N PRO A 161 5.04 2.57 -22.47
CA PRO A 161 5.35 1.21 -22.91
C PRO A 161 6.84 0.86 -22.88
N GLU A 162 7.71 1.86 -23.03
CA GLU A 162 9.18 1.72 -22.98
C GLU A 162 9.77 1.97 -21.58
N GLY A 163 8.93 2.01 -20.54
CA GLY A 163 9.42 2.17 -19.17
C GLY A 163 10.21 0.95 -18.71
N GLU A 164 11.35 1.17 -18.07
CA GLU A 164 12.08 0.10 -17.39
C GLU A 164 11.42 -0.16 -16.04
N PHE A 165 11.04 -1.42 -15.80
CA PHE A 165 10.48 -1.89 -14.54
C PHE A 165 11.24 -3.14 -14.07
N ASP A 166 11.33 -3.33 -12.77
CA ASP A 166 11.98 -4.49 -12.19
C ASP A 166 11.08 -5.72 -12.18
N HIS A 167 9.77 -5.56 -11.95
CA HIS A 167 8.79 -6.65 -12.00
C HIS A 167 7.34 -6.13 -12.08
N MET A 168 6.36 -7.04 -12.23
CA MET A 168 4.94 -6.68 -12.40
C MET A 168 4.36 -5.88 -11.23
N LEU A 169 4.78 -6.17 -9.99
CA LEU A 169 4.37 -5.38 -8.83
C LEU A 169 4.78 -3.90 -8.94
N GLU A 170 5.96 -3.61 -9.49
CA GLU A 170 6.40 -2.22 -9.72
C GLU A 170 5.60 -1.56 -10.85
N VAL A 171 5.31 -2.28 -11.94
CA VAL A 171 4.43 -1.80 -13.03
C VAL A 171 3.09 -1.36 -12.44
N PHE A 172 2.45 -2.23 -11.67
CA PHE A 172 1.14 -1.93 -11.09
C PHE A 172 1.22 -0.78 -10.08
N ARG A 173 2.23 -0.77 -9.19
CA ARG A 173 2.47 0.32 -8.22
C ARG A 173 2.69 1.67 -8.91
N SER A 174 3.45 1.69 -10.00
CA SER A 174 3.83 2.92 -10.71
C SER A 174 2.64 3.70 -11.26
N THR A 175 1.53 3.02 -11.57
CA THR A 175 0.29 3.67 -12.01
C THR A 175 -0.31 4.61 -10.96
N PHE A 176 0.02 4.46 -9.68
CA PHE A 176 -0.47 5.33 -8.61
C PHE A 176 0.41 6.57 -8.40
N LEU A 177 1.57 6.61 -9.04
CA LEU A 177 2.57 7.66 -8.85
C LEU A 177 2.47 8.77 -9.92
N SER A 178 1.65 8.59 -10.95
CA SER A 178 1.58 9.51 -12.08
C SER A 178 1.17 10.92 -11.68
N SER A 179 0.18 11.12 -10.80
CA SER A 179 -0.16 12.46 -10.31
C SER A 179 0.89 13.04 -9.36
N LEU A 180 1.60 12.19 -8.61
CA LEU A 180 2.70 12.67 -7.76
C LEU A 180 3.86 13.18 -8.61
N LYS A 181 4.18 12.50 -9.73
CA LYS A 181 5.23 12.93 -10.66
C LYS A 181 4.91 14.27 -11.34
N GLN A 182 3.63 14.57 -11.60
CA GLN A 182 3.22 15.88 -12.17
C GLN A 182 3.34 17.04 -11.18
N ASN A 183 3.20 16.76 -9.87
CA ASN A 183 3.31 17.75 -8.80
C ASN A 183 4.76 17.97 -8.31
N ILE A 184 5.70 17.08 -8.67
CA ILE A 184 7.12 17.23 -8.37
C ILE A 184 7.79 17.96 -9.54
N THR A 185 7.90 19.29 -9.44
CA THR A 185 8.62 20.10 -10.43
C THR A 185 10.10 19.70 -10.47
N PRO A 186 10.68 19.34 -11.64
CA PRO A 186 12.11 19.08 -11.78
C PRO A 186 12.85 20.42 -11.60
N GLY A 187 13.47 20.61 -10.45
CA GLY A 187 14.06 21.88 -10.03
C GLY A 187 13.72 22.30 -8.60
N SER A 188 12.81 21.59 -7.92
CA SER A 188 12.82 21.59 -6.46
C SER A 188 14.05 20.78 -6.02
N GLU A 189 15.15 21.48 -5.74
CA GLU A 189 16.25 20.93 -4.94
C GLU A 189 15.64 20.12 -3.80
N GLN A 190 16.15 18.91 -3.62
CA GLN A 190 15.89 18.05 -2.47
C GLN A 190 15.78 18.93 -1.24
N LEU A 191 14.53 19.18 -0.85
CA LEU A 191 14.20 19.84 0.38
C LEU A 191 14.56 18.79 1.44
N LYS A 192 15.85 18.75 1.81
CA LYS A 192 16.30 18.31 3.13
C LYS A 192 15.63 19.25 4.13
N ILE A 193 14.34 19.09 4.29
CA ILE A 193 13.57 19.71 5.33
C ILE A 193 13.96 18.89 6.53
N SER A 194 14.93 19.38 7.29
CA SER A 194 15.12 18.89 8.64
C SER A 194 13.79 19.06 9.35
N VAL A 195 13.09 17.94 9.50
CA VAL A 195 11.89 17.89 10.30
C VAL A 195 12.39 17.99 11.75
N ASN A 196 12.52 19.22 12.26
CA ASN A 196 12.69 19.49 13.70
C ASN A 196 11.38 19.18 14.44
N ILE A 197 10.79 18.00 14.20
CA ILE A 197 9.87 17.36 15.12
C ILE A 197 10.77 16.70 16.17
N PRO A 198 10.63 17.01 17.47
CA PRO A 198 11.40 16.34 18.51
C PRO A 198 11.20 14.83 18.39
N LEU A 199 12.26 14.15 17.94
CA LEU A 199 12.34 12.79 17.40
C LEU A 199 11.97 11.63 18.34
N VAL A 200 11.30 11.88 19.47
CA VAL A 200 11.04 10.82 20.48
C VAL A 200 9.69 10.95 21.19
N GLN A 201 8.95 12.06 21.09
CA GLN A 201 7.82 12.30 22.02
C GLN A 201 6.40 12.15 21.46
N GLU A 202 6.21 12.10 20.15
CA GLU A 202 4.88 11.83 19.58
C GLU A 202 5.03 10.78 18.48
N ARG A 203 4.65 9.53 18.78
CA ARG A 203 4.49 8.46 17.76
C ARG A 203 3.38 8.77 16.76
N GLN A 204 2.63 9.84 16.99
CA GLN A 204 1.43 10.21 16.26
C GLN A 204 1.80 11.27 15.21
N LEU A 205 1.82 10.90 13.93
CA LEU A 205 2.18 11.81 12.84
C LEU A 205 1.16 12.95 12.71
N VAL A 206 -0.12 12.61 12.90
CA VAL A 206 -1.28 13.50 12.86
C VAL A 206 -2.26 13.02 13.92
N HIS A 207 -3.02 13.95 14.51
CA HIS A 207 -4.14 13.62 15.39
C HIS A 207 -5.12 12.64 14.74
N SER A 208 -5.75 11.80 15.57
CA SER A 208 -6.79 10.86 15.11
C SER A 208 -7.99 11.61 14.53
N VAL A 209 -8.77 10.93 13.70
CA VAL A 209 -9.95 11.51 13.06
C VAL A 209 -10.92 12.13 14.08
N THR A 210 -11.14 11.47 15.21
CA THR A 210 -11.98 12.01 16.28
C THR A 210 -11.43 13.33 16.81
N GLU A 211 -10.13 13.40 17.09
CA GLU A 211 -9.46 14.62 17.56
C GLU A 211 -9.42 15.74 16.50
N LEU A 212 -9.38 15.37 15.22
CA LEU A 212 -9.45 16.31 14.09
C LEU A 212 -10.84 16.93 13.99
N GLU A 213 -11.91 16.14 14.03
CA GLU A 213 -13.29 16.68 14.05
C GLU A 213 -13.53 17.56 15.28
N GLU A 214 -13.03 17.17 16.45
CA GLU A 214 -13.10 17.99 17.67
C GLU A 214 -12.38 19.34 17.53
N ALA A 215 -11.30 19.37 16.76
CA ALA A 215 -10.55 20.58 16.43
C ALA A 215 -11.21 21.43 15.34
N GLY A 216 -12.33 20.97 14.77
CA GLY A 216 -13.06 21.66 13.70
C GLY A 216 -12.48 21.41 12.31
N VAL A 217 -11.65 20.38 12.13
CA VAL A 217 -11.18 19.95 10.81
C VAL A 217 -12.32 19.22 10.11
N GLU A 218 -12.66 19.68 8.91
CA GLU A 218 -13.69 19.06 8.08
C GLU A 218 -13.07 17.99 7.18
N LEU A 219 -13.51 16.74 7.34
CA LEU A 219 -13.10 15.63 6.50
C LEU A 219 -13.96 15.56 5.24
N LYS A 220 -13.34 15.47 4.07
CA LYS A 220 -14.05 15.34 2.80
C LYS A 220 -13.44 14.27 1.91
N LYS A 221 -14.31 13.48 1.27
CA LYS A 221 -13.93 12.65 0.15
C LYS A 221 -13.41 13.52 -1.01
N ARG A 222 -12.32 13.09 -1.63
CA ARG A 222 -11.79 13.66 -2.88
C ARG A 222 -12.16 12.75 -4.04
N GLU A 223 -12.93 13.24 -4.99
CA GLU A 223 -13.34 12.48 -6.18
C GLU A 223 -12.44 12.74 -7.37
N ASP A 224 -12.45 11.81 -8.34
CA ASP A 224 -11.73 11.90 -9.63
C ASP A 224 -10.25 12.30 -9.49
N CYS A 225 -9.55 11.69 -8.53
CA CYS A 225 -8.13 11.90 -8.25
C CYS A 225 -7.40 10.57 -8.01
N ASP A 226 -6.06 10.62 -8.04
CA ASP A 226 -5.23 9.46 -7.71
C ASP A 226 -5.30 9.14 -6.21
N LEU A 227 -5.14 7.86 -5.88
CA LEU A 227 -5.25 7.34 -4.50
C LEU A 227 -4.36 8.09 -3.50
N LEU A 228 -3.19 8.55 -3.94
CA LEU A 228 -2.19 9.20 -3.09
C LEU A 228 -2.40 10.73 -2.98
N ASP A 229 -3.36 11.31 -3.69
CA ASP A 229 -3.57 12.76 -3.80
C ASP A 229 -4.38 13.34 -2.62
N ILE A 230 -3.72 13.44 -1.46
CA ILE A 230 -4.29 14.02 -0.23
C ILE A 230 -3.99 15.53 -0.20
N SER A 231 -5.00 16.33 0.16
CA SER A 231 -4.82 17.78 0.33
C SER A 231 -5.44 18.32 1.61
N PHE A 232 -4.79 19.33 2.18
CA PHE A 232 -5.30 20.06 3.32
C PHE A 232 -5.28 21.56 3.04
N GLN A 233 -6.43 22.21 3.14
CA GLN A 233 -6.53 23.66 2.95
C GLN A 233 -7.65 24.24 3.81
N GLY A 234 -7.34 25.28 4.57
CA GLY A 234 -8.35 26.08 5.28
C GLY A 234 -9.15 25.29 6.32
N GLY A 235 -8.57 24.28 6.96
CA GLY A 235 -9.27 23.40 7.90
C GLY A 235 -10.03 22.26 7.24
N VAL A 236 -9.97 22.10 5.91
CA VAL A 236 -10.60 21.00 5.20
C VAL A 236 -9.53 19.99 4.77
N LEU A 237 -9.65 18.75 5.23
CA LEU A 237 -8.80 17.63 4.84
C LEU A 237 -9.52 16.77 3.80
N LYS A 238 -9.02 16.79 2.56
CA LYS A 238 -9.59 16.03 1.44
C LYS A 238 -8.76 14.77 1.19
N ILE A 239 -9.41 13.61 1.31
CA ILE A 239 -8.77 12.29 1.19
C ILE A 239 -9.48 11.49 0.07
N PRO A 240 -8.73 10.89 -0.88
CA PRO A 240 -9.31 9.99 -1.87
C PRO A 240 -9.98 8.77 -1.20
N PRO A 241 -11.10 8.25 -1.74
CA PRO A 241 -11.78 7.10 -1.17
C PRO A 241 -10.91 5.85 -1.24
N LEU A 242 -10.85 5.12 -0.14
CA LEU A 242 -10.13 3.87 0.03
C LEU A 242 -11.12 2.72 0.25
N TYR A 243 -11.04 1.69 -0.59
CA TYR A 243 -11.82 0.47 -0.44
C TYR A 243 -10.96 -0.65 0.16
N ILE A 244 -11.36 -1.16 1.32
CA ILE A 244 -10.61 -2.17 2.08
C ILE A 244 -11.37 -3.50 2.09
N ASP A 245 -10.78 -4.51 1.47
CA ASP A 245 -11.25 -5.88 1.52
C ASP A 245 -10.07 -6.84 1.78
N ASP A 246 -10.35 -8.15 1.76
CA ASP A 246 -9.35 -9.21 1.95
C ASP A 246 -8.24 -9.21 0.88
N ASN A 247 -8.42 -8.48 -0.24
CA ASN A 247 -7.46 -8.37 -1.33
C ASN A 247 -6.62 -7.09 -1.24
N THR A 248 -7.21 -5.96 -0.83
CA THR A 248 -6.51 -4.66 -0.83
C THR A 248 -5.40 -4.61 0.21
N ALA A 249 -5.64 -5.16 1.41
CA ALA A 249 -4.68 -5.09 2.49
C ALA A 249 -3.35 -5.82 2.17
N PRO A 250 -3.35 -7.08 1.69
CA PRO A 250 -2.14 -7.74 1.23
C PRO A 250 -1.44 -6.99 0.08
N LEU A 251 -2.18 -6.33 -0.81
CA LEU A 251 -1.59 -5.59 -1.91
C LEU A 251 -0.79 -4.37 -1.42
N PHE A 252 -1.37 -3.54 -0.53
CA PHE A 252 -0.63 -2.40 0.04
C PHE A 252 0.58 -2.84 0.84
N LEU A 253 0.49 -3.96 1.55
CA LEU A 253 1.62 -4.57 2.24
C LEU A 253 2.76 -4.91 1.28
N ASN A 254 2.45 -5.45 0.10
CA ASN A 254 3.48 -5.74 -0.91
C ASN A 254 4.08 -4.46 -1.50
N PHE A 255 3.29 -3.39 -1.69
CA PHE A 255 3.85 -2.10 -2.09
C PHE A 255 4.79 -1.52 -1.03
N VAL A 256 4.45 -1.62 0.25
CA VAL A 256 5.33 -1.16 1.33
C VAL A 256 6.55 -2.05 1.46
N ALA A 257 6.41 -3.36 1.41
CA ALA A 257 7.57 -4.26 1.40
C ALA A 257 8.53 -3.94 0.25
N TYR A 258 8.00 -3.67 -0.94
CA TYR A 258 8.79 -3.22 -2.09
C TYR A 258 9.57 -1.93 -1.79
N GLU A 259 8.91 -0.91 -1.22
CA GLU A 259 9.54 0.37 -0.83
C GLU A 259 10.55 0.24 0.32
N GLN A 260 10.46 -0.81 1.14
CA GLN A 260 11.38 -1.05 2.27
C GLN A 260 12.60 -1.88 1.85
N CYS A 261 12.46 -2.72 0.81
CA CYS A 261 13.52 -3.60 0.33
C CYS A 261 14.36 -2.97 -0.79
N GLU A 262 13.74 -2.18 -1.67
CA GLU A 262 14.42 -1.49 -2.76
C GLU A 262 14.65 -0.01 -2.41
N ASP A 263 15.56 0.68 -3.12
CA ASP A 263 15.79 2.14 -3.01
C ASP A 263 14.59 2.97 -3.55
N GLY A 264 13.37 2.44 -3.43
CA GLY A 264 12.14 3.06 -3.85
C GLY A 264 11.71 4.17 -2.89
N LYS A 265 11.18 5.27 -3.44
CA LYS A 265 10.60 6.35 -2.62
C LYS A 265 9.41 5.82 -1.79
N PRO A 266 9.28 6.19 -0.50
CA PRO A 266 8.32 5.59 0.44
C PRO A 266 6.88 6.13 0.29
N PHE A 267 6.30 6.12 -0.92
CA PHE A 267 4.99 6.71 -1.17
C PHE A 267 3.85 5.98 -0.47
N PHE A 268 3.74 4.65 -0.65
CA PHE A 268 2.72 3.85 0.02
C PHE A 268 3.00 3.71 1.52
N THR A 269 4.26 3.70 1.91
CA THR A 269 4.71 3.76 3.30
C THR A 269 4.18 5.03 3.99
N ASN A 270 4.40 6.20 3.40
CA ASN A 270 3.84 7.48 3.87
C ASN A 270 2.31 7.46 3.94
N PHE A 271 1.67 6.91 2.91
CA PHE A 271 0.21 6.81 2.85
C PHE A 271 -0.35 5.93 3.97
N LEU A 272 0.21 4.74 4.19
CA LEU A 272 -0.23 3.84 5.26
C LEU A 272 0.02 4.43 6.64
N MET A 273 1.18 5.04 6.87
CA MET A 273 1.50 5.68 8.16
C MET A 273 0.58 6.87 8.44
N PHE A 274 0.18 7.62 7.41
CA PHE A 274 -0.83 8.67 7.55
C PHE A 274 -2.18 8.11 8.00
N PHE A 275 -2.66 7.02 7.38
CA PHE A 275 -3.90 6.37 7.80
C PHE A 275 -3.82 5.72 9.19
N GLU A 276 -2.68 5.11 9.53
CA GLU A 276 -2.45 4.55 10.87
C GLU A 276 -2.57 5.63 11.95
N SER A 277 -1.98 6.81 11.74
CA SER A 277 -2.11 7.92 12.70
C SER A 277 -3.53 8.51 12.76
N LEU A 278 -4.28 8.47 11.65
CA LEU A 278 -5.69 8.89 11.61
C LEU A 278 -6.63 7.92 12.32
N ILE A 279 -6.29 6.62 12.35
CA ILE A 279 -7.18 5.54 12.80
C ILE A 279 -6.60 4.88 14.06
N ASN A 280 -7.00 5.40 15.21
CA ASN A 280 -6.64 4.79 16.50
C ASN A 280 -7.70 3.78 16.97
N SER A 281 -8.95 3.96 16.56
CA SER A 281 -10.10 3.22 17.07
C SER A 281 -11.16 2.96 15.98
N SER A 282 -12.12 2.08 16.28
CA SER A 282 -13.29 1.86 15.41
C SER A 282 -14.13 3.13 15.20
N ALA A 283 -14.14 4.07 16.16
CA ALA A 283 -14.87 5.33 16.03
C ALA A 283 -14.27 6.22 14.93
N ASP A 284 -12.94 6.21 14.78
CA ASP A 284 -12.25 6.93 13.70
C ASP A 284 -12.64 6.35 12.34
N VAL A 285 -12.72 5.02 12.23
CA VAL A 285 -13.19 4.33 11.02
C VAL A 285 -14.64 4.66 10.73
N GLU A 286 -15.51 4.71 11.74
CA GLU A 286 -16.92 5.07 11.58
C GLU A 286 -17.07 6.49 10.98
N ILE A 287 -16.28 7.46 11.46
CA ILE A 287 -16.28 8.83 10.92
C ILE A 287 -15.78 8.85 9.47
N LEU A 288 -14.68 8.16 9.16
CA LEU A 288 -14.15 8.06 7.80
C LEU A 288 -15.14 7.40 6.85
N HIS A 289 -15.87 6.38 7.33
CA HIS A 289 -16.90 5.69 6.57
C HIS A 289 -18.12 6.56 6.31
N LYS A 290 -18.61 7.31 7.31
CA LYS A 290 -19.69 8.29 7.13
C LYS A 290 -19.35 9.37 6.10
N ASN A 291 -18.09 9.77 6.04
CA ASN A 291 -17.60 10.74 5.05
C ASN A 291 -17.28 10.13 3.67
N GLY A 292 -17.49 8.82 3.50
CA GLY A 292 -17.23 8.08 2.26
C GLY A 292 -15.73 7.98 1.91
N ILE A 293 -14.85 8.21 2.88
CA ILE A 293 -13.40 8.14 2.72
C ILE A 293 -12.92 6.69 2.85
N ILE A 294 -13.44 5.91 3.80
CA ILE A 294 -13.17 4.47 3.90
C ILE A 294 -14.45 3.70 3.64
N ASN A 295 -14.40 2.72 2.75
CA ASN A 295 -15.45 1.73 2.59
C ASN A 295 -14.81 0.35 2.74
N HIS A 296 -15.44 -0.57 3.48
CA HIS A 296 -14.80 -1.86 3.75
C HIS A 296 -15.77 -3.03 3.86
N VAL A 297 -15.20 -4.25 3.78
CA VAL A 297 -15.94 -5.53 3.93
C VAL A 297 -15.21 -6.49 4.89
N LEU A 298 -14.42 -5.97 5.83
CA LEU A 298 -13.63 -6.79 6.76
C LEU A 298 -14.43 -7.37 7.93
N GLY A 299 -15.72 -7.04 8.03
CA GLY A 299 -16.65 -7.55 9.05
C GLY A 299 -17.04 -6.48 10.07
N SER A 300 -16.10 -5.68 10.56
CA SER A 300 -16.37 -4.56 11.47
C SER A 300 -15.38 -3.40 11.33
N ASP A 301 -15.78 -2.23 11.81
CA ASP A 301 -14.90 -1.05 11.88
C ASP A 301 -13.67 -1.30 12.79
N GLN A 302 -13.79 -2.21 13.77
CA GLN A 302 -12.68 -2.63 14.61
C GLN A 302 -11.64 -3.42 13.82
N ASP A 303 -12.06 -4.30 12.90
CA ASP A 303 -11.14 -5.09 12.08
C ASP A 303 -10.28 -4.19 11.18
N VAL A 304 -10.84 -3.08 10.68
CA VAL A 304 -10.10 -2.06 9.92
C VAL A 304 -9.09 -1.33 10.81
N ALA A 305 -9.50 -0.92 12.02
CA ALA A 305 -8.60 -0.26 12.95
C ALA A 305 -7.43 -1.17 13.37
N ASP A 306 -7.72 -2.45 13.66
CA ASP A 306 -6.71 -3.45 14.01
C ASP A 306 -5.75 -3.72 12.85
N LEU A 307 -6.25 -3.73 11.62
CA LEU A 307 -5.41 -3.84 10.42
C LEU A 307 -4.38 -2.70 10.38
N PHE A 308 -4.80 -1.42 10.39
CA PHE A 308 -3.86 -0.29 10.30
C PHE A 308 -2.89 -0.23 11.49
N ASN A 309 -3.38 -0.46 12.71
CA ASN A 309 -2.55 -0.52 13.91
C ASN A 309 -1.50 -1.63 13.86
N LYS A 310 -1.76 -2.73 13.14
CA LYS A 310 -0.79 -3.80 12.90
C LYS A 310 0.20 -3.40 11.82
N LEU A 311 -0.27 -2.81 10.73
CA LEU A 311 0.57 -2.37 9.60
C LEU A 311 1.64 -1.37 10.04
N GLY A 312 1.33 -0.43 10.94
CA GLY A 312 2.29 0.59 11.40
C GLY A 312 3.43 0.07 12.28
N ARG A 313 3.36 -1.15 12.84
CA ARG A 313 4.34 -1.63 13.83
C ARG A 313 5.66 -2.12 13.24
N GLU A 314 5.68 -2.49 11.96
CA GLU A 314 6.80 -3.20 11.33
C GLU A 314 7.44 -2.42 10.18
N VAL A 315 7.03 -1.16 9.97
CA VAL A 315 7.49 -0.32 8.85
C VAL A 315 8.55 0.67 9.33
N VAL A 316 9.70 0.71 8.66
CA VAL A 316 10.72 1.74 8.91
C VAL A 316 10.26 3.03 8.24
N TYR A 317 10.05 4.06 9.05
CA TYR A 317 9.48 5.33 8.59
C TYR A 317 10.49 6.47 8.65
N ASP A 318 10.79 7.08 7.50
CA ASP A 318 11.61 8.28 7.40
C ASP A 318 10.73 9.52 7.15
N LEU A 319 10.78 10.46 8.10
CA LEU A 319 10.05 11.72 8.04
C LEU A 319 10.63 12.69 7.00
N ASP A 320 11.93 12.57 6.67
CA ASP A 320 12.62 13.49 5.77
C ASP A 320 12.22 13.26 4.30
N GLU A 321 11.74 12.06 3.94
CA GLU A 321 11.25 11.71 2.60
C GLU A 321 9.71 11.71 2.47
N CYS A 322 9.00 12.29 3.44
CA CYS A 322 7.55 12.26 3.48
C CYS A 322 6.88 13.19 2.46
N TYR A 323 6.22 12.62 1.44
CA TYR A 323 5.50 13.39 0.42
C TYR A 323 4.26 14.13 0.99
N LEU A 324 3.72 13.66 2.11
CA LEU A 324 2.60 14.27 2.83
C LEU A 324 3.04 15.30 3.89
N SER A 325 4.33 15.61 3.98
CA SER A 325 4.88 16.45 5.04
C SER A 325 4.22 17.83 5.12
N GLN A 326 3.82 18.42 3.99
CA GLN A 326 3.12 19.70 3.96
C GLN A 326 1.71 19.59 4.54
N GLN A 327 0.97 18.56 4.16
CA GLN A 327 -0.39 18.28 4.64
C GLN A 327 -0.38 17.99 6.14
N ILE A 328 0.53 17.11 6.59
CA ILE A 328 0.74 16.77 8.00
C ILE A 328 1.02 18.03 8.83
N LYS A 329 1.98 18.86 8.39
CA LYS A 329 2.29 20.13 9.07
C LYS A 329 1.10 21.08 9.10
N GLY A 330 0.35 21.17 8.00
CA GLY A 330 -0.84 22.01 7.90
C GLY A 330 -1.89 21.61 8.93
N VAL A 331 -2.24 20.32 8.98
CA VAL A 331 -3.24 19.77 9.91
C VAL A 331 -2.79 19.97 11.36
N ASN A 332 -1.54 19.62 11.68
CA ASN A 332 -1.02 19.75 13.05
C ASN A 332 -0.97 21.21 13.51
N ASN A 333 -0.57 22.15 12.64
CA ASN A 333 -0.58 23.57 12.96
C ASN A 333 -1.99 24.11 13.21
N TYR A 334 -2.97 23.68 12.41
CA TYR A 334 -4.37 24.03 12.59
C TYR A 334 -4.89 23.55 13.96
N CYS A 335 -4.66 22.27 14.28
CA CYS A 335 -5.08 21.68 15.55
C CYS A 335 -4.36 22.34 16.74
N LYS A 336 -3.06 22.59 16.63
CA LYS A 336 -2.27 23.28 17.66
C LYS A 336 -2.82 24.67 17.97
N ALA A 337 -3.21 25.43 16.93
CA ALA A 337 -3.84 26.73 17.12
C ALA A 337 -5.18 26.62 17.86
N TYR A 338 -6.00 25.62 17.50
CA TYR A 338 -7.28 25.36 18.15
C TYR A 338 -7.10 24.98 19.63
N TYR A 339 -6.29 23.96 19.96
CA TYR A 339 -6.10 23.51 21.34
C TYR A 339 -5.42 24.57 22.21
N ALA A 340 -4.47 25.33 21.66
CA ALA A 340 -3.89 26.47 22.37
C ALA A 340 -4.94 27.55 22.68
N SER A 341 -5.88 27.80 21.77
CA SER A 341 -6.97 28.75 22.01
C SER A 341 -7.95 28.26 23.07
N LYS A 342 -8.37 26.98 23.02
CA LYS A 342 -9.25 26.35 24.00
C LYS A 342 -8.61 26.33 25.40
N TRP A 343 -7.33 25.99 25.47
CA TRP A 343 -6.55 26.07 26.71
C TRP A 343 -6.49 27.50 27.26
N ARG A 344 -6.25 28.50 26.40
CA ARG A 344 -6.26 29.92 26.80
C ARG A 344 -7.64 30.36 27.31
N VAL A 345 -8.72 29.98 26.64
CA VAL A 345 -10.09 30.30 27.07
C VAL A 345 -10.42 29.63 28.39
N TRP A 346 -10.18 28.33 28.51
CA TRP A 346 -10.40 27.58 29.74
C TRP A 346 -9.58 28.15 30.90
N PHE A 347 -8.30 28.46 30.68
CA PHE A 347 -7.44 29.06 31.69
C PHE A 347 -7.88 30.48 32.07
N THR A 348 -8.40 31.25 31.10
CA THR A 348 -8.98 32.58 31.35
C THR A 348 -10.23 32.47 32.22
N ASN A 349 -11.13 31.53 31.91
CA ASN A 349 -12.33 31.27 32.70
C ASN A 349 -11.96 30.78 34.10
N LEU A 350 -11.03 29.84 34.23
CA LEU A 350 -10.55 29.36 35.53
C LEU A 350 -9.95 30.49 36.36
N LYS A 351 -9.14 31.36 35.74
CA LYS A 351 -8.59 32.55 36.40
C LYS A 351 -9.70 33.53 36.81
N HIS A 352 -10.71 33.73 35.96
CA HIS A 352 -11.81 34.63 36.25
C HIS A 352 -12.75 34.10 37.34
N ASP A 353 -13.12 32.83 37.30
CA ASP A 353 -14.12 32.27 38.22
C ASP A 353 -13.51 31.96 39.60
N TYR A 354 -12.24 31.52 39.63
CA TYR A 354 -11.60 31.06 40.87
C TYR A 354 -10.55 32.04 41.42
N PHE A 355 -9.91 32.86 40.58
CA PHE A 355 -8.80 33.74 40.98
C PHE A 355 -9.09 35.24 40.75
N SER A 356 -10.34 35.63 40.51
CA SER A 356 -10.73 37.06 40.40
C SER A 356 -10.77 37.77 41.76
N SER A 357 -11.01 37.05 42.84
CA SER A 357 -10.97 37.57 44.20
C SER A 357 -9.68 37.15 44.90
N PRO A 358 -8.88 38.07 45.47
CA PRO A 358 -7.74 37.70 46.29
C PRO A 358 -8.11 36.72 47.41
N TRP A 359 -9.34 36.83 47.94
CA TRP A 359 -9.83 36.00 49.04
C TRP A 359 -10.08 34.55 48.64
N THR A 360 -10.53 34.26 47.41
CA THR A 360 -10.74 32.87 46.96
C THR A 360 -9.41 32.14 46.83
N PHE A 361 -8.37 32.82 46.34
CA PHE A 361 -7.01 32.30 46.31
C PHE A 361 -6.48 31.95 47.72
N PHE A 362 -6.60 32.87 48.67
CA PHE A 362 -6.18 32.61 50.06
C PHE A 362 -7.02 31.51 50.73
N SER A 363 -8.31 31.41 50.40
CA SER A 363 -9.17 30.35 50.92
C SER A 363 -8.78 28.95 50.41
N LEU A 364 -8.37 28.85 49.14
CA LEU A 364 -7.87 27.62 48.54
C LEU A 364 -6.54 27.21 49.19
N LEU A 365 -5.63 28.16 49.40
CA LEU A 365 -4.35 27.92 50.07
C LEU A 365 -4.56 27.45 51.52
N ALA A 366 -5.49 28.08 52.25
CA ALA A 366 -5.85 27.67 53.60
C ALA A 366 -6.45 26.26 53.63
N ALA A 367 -7.34 25.92 52.68
CA ALA A 367 -7.92 24.59 52.57
C ALA A 367 -6.86 23.51 52.30
N ILE A 368 -5.91 23.77 51.41
CA ILE A 368 -4.77 22.87 51.14
C ILE A 368 -3.91 22.69 52.39
N ALA A 369 -3.58 23.78 53.10
CA ALA A 369 -2.81 23.70 54.33
C ALA A 369 -3.52 22.89 55.42
N LEU A 370 -4.85 23.08 55.58
CA LEU A 370 -5.66 22.29 56.50
C LEU A 370 -5.70 20.80 56.12
N LEU A 371 -5.79 20.47 54.83
CA LEU A 371 -5.71 19.09 54.34
C LEU A 371 -4.36 18.43 54.64
N LEU A 372 -3.26 19.15 54.45
CA LEU A 372 -1.92 18.66 54.78
C LEU A 372 -1.77 18.45 56.29
N LEU A 373 -2.23 19.39 57.10
CA LEU A 373 -2.21 19.29 58.56
C LEU A 373 -3.08 18.13 59.06
N THR A 374 -4.27 17.95 58.52
CA THR A 374 -5.16 16.82 58.89
C THR A 374 -4.58 15.49 58.44
N THR A 375 -3.92 15.42 57.28
CA THR A 375 -3.21 14.22 56.84
C THR A 375 -2.05 13.90 57.79
N ALA A 376 -1.24 14.90 58.16
CA ALA A 376 -0.15 14.73 59.11
C ALA A 376 -0.66 14.31 60.50
N GLN A 377 -1.72 14.95 61.00
CA GLN A 377 -2.37 14.60 62.26
C GLN A 377 -2.89 13.16 62.24
N THR A 378 -3.57 12.77 61.16
CA THR A 378 -4.08 11.41 60.98
C THR A 378 -2.93 10.41 60.97
N TYR A 379 -1.84 10.71 60.25
CA TYR A 379 -0.64 9.89 60.23
C TYR A 379 -0.05 9.70 61.64
N TYR A 380 0.18 10.77 62.40
CA TYR A 380 0.72 10.67 63.76
C TYR A 380 -0.22 9.95 64.73
N THR A 381 -1.54 10.12 64.57
CA THR A 381 -2.54 9.44 65.40
C THR A 381 -2.54 7.93 65.13
N VAL A 382 -2.50 7.54 63.85
CA VAL A 382 -2.43 6.13 63.43
C VAL A 382 -1.08 5.53 63.83
N TYR A 383 0.02 6.25 63.63
CA TYR A 383 1.35 5.80 64.02
C TYR A 383 1.45 5.56 65.53
N ALA A 384 0.95 6.49 66.36
CA ALA A 384 0.92 6.33 67.81
C ALA A 384 0.03 5.16 68.28
N TYR A 385 -1.01 4.81 67.51
CA TYR A 385 -1.86 3.66 67.79
C TYR A 385 -1.15 2.31 67.51
N TYR A 386 -0.31 2.23 66.47
CA TYR A 386 0.40 1.00 66.10
C TYR A 386 1.79 0.83 66.73
N MET A 387 2.42 1.92 67.19
CA MET A 387 3.69 1.91 67.93
C MET A 387 3.55 2.72 69.24
N PRO A 388 2.76 2.24 70.22
CA PRO A 388 2.69 2.89 71.53
C PRO A 388 4.02 2.67 72.26
N SER A 389 4.65 3.76 72.69
CA SER A 389 5.87 3.71 73.52
C SER A 389 5.58 3.27 74.95
#